data_AF-A0A2A4R395-F1
#
_entry.id   AF-A0A2A4R395-F1
#
_cell.length_a   1.000
_cell.length_b   1.000
_cell.length_c   1.000
_cell.angle_alpha   90.00
_cell.angle_beta   90.00
_cell.angle_gamma   90.00
#
_symmetry.space_group_name_H-M   'P 1'
#
loop_
_entity.id
_entity.type
_entity.pdbx_description
1 polymer ?
#
loop_
_entity_poly.entity_id
_entity_poly.type
_entity_poly.pdbx_seq_one_letter_code
_entity_poly.pdbx_strand_id
1 'polypeptide(L)'
;MLSVSDILKILDKVPIWKTLSELPRRVEALEQANKALLQKLEDQQKAPKIAPGKTCKACGQPASRRTSSSVSKGPFGDLGARDEIWTCSECGDEDHLTVKPM
;
A
#
# COMPACT_ATOMS: atom_id res chain seq x y z
N MET A 1 -54.11 16.57 27.44
CA MET A 1 -52.66 16.41 27.62
C MET A 1 -52.13 15.63 26.44
N LEU A 2 -51.31 16.25 25.58
CA LEU A 2 -50.63 15.54 24.50
C LEU A 2 -49.53 14.69 25.14
N SER A 3 -49.63 13.36 25.00
CA SER A 3 -48.61 12.46 25.50
C SER A 3 -47.39 12.51 24.58
N VAL A 4 -46.20 12.29 25.12
CA VAL A 4 -44.96 12.18 24.32
C VAL A 4 -45.08 11.08 23.26
N SER A 5 -45.89 10.05 23.51
CA SER A 5 -46.21 8.98 22.56
C SER A 5 -46.98 9.48 21.33
N ASP A 6 -47.89 10.44 21.49
CA ASP A 6 -48.66 10.99 20.37
C ASP A 6 -47.81 11.90 19.47
N ILE A 7 -46.85 12.61 20.06
CA ILE A 7 -45.88 13.44 19.34
C ILE A 7 -44.98 12.55 18.47
N LEU A 8 -44.50 11.42 18.98
CA LEU A 8 -43.69 10.46 18.23
C LEU A 8 -44.47 9.83 17.05
N LYS A 9 -45.75 9.49 17.25
CA LYS A 9 -46.62 8.97 16.17
C LYS A 9 -46.88 9.98 15.06
N ILE A 10 -46.92 11.27 15.38
CA ILE A 10 -47.07 12.34 14.39
C ILE A 10 -45.75 12.55 13.63
N LEU A 11 -44.62 12.54 14.34
CA LEU A 11 -43.28 12.64 13.74
C LEU A 11 -42.98 11.48 12.78
N ASP A 12 -43.42 10.25 13.07
CA ASP A 12 -43.27 9.11 12.16
C ASP A 12 -44.00 9.26 10.81
N LYS A 13 -45.01 10.13 10.74
CA LYS A 13 -45.70 10.47 9.48
C LYS A 13 -44.94 11.52 8.66
N VAL A 14 -43.96 12.20 9.25
CA VAL A 14 -43.13 13.19 8.57
C VAL A 14 -41.94 12.47 7.91
N PRO A 15 -41.78 12.52 6.57
CA PRO A 15 -40.73 11.80 5.85
C PRO A 15 -39.31 12.11 6.35
N ILE A 16 -39.10 13.35 6.81
CA ILE A 16 -37.82 13.84 7.34
C ILE A 16 -37.43 13.12 8.64
N TRP A 17 -38.39 12.70 9.46
CA TRP A 17 -38.09 12.03 10.73
C TRP A 17 -37.50 10.63 10.52
N LYS A 18 -37.96 9.92 9.48
CA LYS A 18 -37.39 8.62 9.08
C LYS A 18 -35.95 8.75 8.61
N THR A 19 -35.63 9.80 7.85
CA THR A 19 -34.23 10.06 7.47
C THR A 19 -33.36 10.40 8.68
N LEU A 20 -33.89 11.14 9.66
CA LEU A 20 -33.17 11.50 10.87
C LEU A 20 -32.93 10.31 11.80
N SER A 21 -33.88 9.37 11.89
CA SER A 21 -33.71 8.16 12.70
C SER A 21 -32.74 7.14 12.08
N GLU A 22 -32.55 7.16 10.76
CA GLU A 22 -31.55 6.34 10.07
C GLU A 22 -30.14 6.93 10.10
N LEU A 23 -29.99 8.24 10.34
CA LEU A 23 -28.69 8.93 10.32
C LEU A 23 -27.67 8.34 11.31
N PRO A 24 -27.99 8.05 12.59
CA PRO A 24 -27.02 7.49 13.53
C PRO A 24 -26.36 6.22 12.99
N ARG A 25 -27.14 5.31 12.40
CA ARG A 25 -26.63 4.07 11.80
C ARG A 25 -25.69 4.34 10.63
N ARG A 26 -26.00 5.35 9.80
CA ARG A 26 -25.14 5.74 8.67
C ARG A 26 -23.84 6.37 9.16
N VAL A 27 -23.91 7.18 10.21
CA VAL A 27 -22.72 7.79 10.83
C VAL A 27 -21.82 6.72 11.42
N GLU A 28 -22.35 5.77 12.20
CA GLU A 28 -21.57 4.66 12.74
C GLU A 28 -20.89 3.81 11.64
N ALA A 29 -21.61 3.52 10.55
CA ALA A 29 -21.04 2.79 9.41
C ALA A 29 -19.90 3.57 8.74
N LEU A 30 -20.05 4.89 8.59
CA LEU A 30 -19.01 5.76 8.03
C LEU A 30 -17.81 5.89 8.96
N GLU A 31 -18.02 6.01 10.26
CA GLU A 31 -16.96 6.05 11.27
C GLU A 31 -16.14 4.75 11.27
N GLN A 32 -16.81 3.59 11.20
CA GLN A 32 -16.12 2.30 11.09
C GLN A 32 -15.31 2.18 9.79
N ALA A 33 -15.87 2.62 8.66
CA ALA A 33 -15.16 2.61 7.39
C ALA A 33 -13.93 3.52 7.41
N ASN A 34 -14.06 4.73 7.95
CA ASN A 34 -12.95 5.66 8.11
C ASN A 34 -11.85 5.09 9.02
N LYS A 35 -12.22 4.49 10.14
CA LYS A 35 -11.25 3.84 11.04
C LYS A 35 -10.48 2.72 10.32
N ALA A 36 -11.17 1.89 9.55
CA ALA A 36 -10.54 0.83 8.77
C ALA A 36 -9.61 1.38 7.66
N LEU A 37 -9.98 2.48 7.01
CA LEU A 37 -9.14 3.12 6.00
C LEU A 37 -7.89 3.76 6.61
N LEU A 38 -8.04 4.46 7.73
CA LEU A 38 -6.91 5.04 8.46
C LEU A 38 -5.93 3.96 8.92
N GLN A 39 -6.43 2.85 9.44
CA GLN A 39 -5.59 1.72 9.84
C GLN A 39 -4.81 1.14 8.64
N LYS A 40 -5.45 0.97 7.49
CA LYS A 40 -4.76 0.51 6.26
C LYS A 40 -3.68 1.49 5.80
N LEU A 41 -3.94 2.80 5.88
CA LEU A 41 -2.96 3.82 5.51
C LEU A 41 -1.78 3.82 6.48
N GLU A 42 -2.02 3.68 7.78
CA GLU A 42 -0.96 3.53 8.77
C GLU A 42 -0.13 2.28 8.52
N ASP A 43 -0.76 1.14 8.23
CA ASP A 43 -0.06 -0.10 7.92
C ASP A 43 0.77 0.02 6.63
N GLN A 44 0.28 0.75 5.61
CA GLN A 44 1.06 1.06 4.40
C GLN A 44 2.20 2.04 4.65
N GLN A 45 2.06 2.97 5.60
CA GLN A 45 3.14 3.88 5.98
C GLN A 45 4.21 3.18 6.83
N LYS A 46 3.81 2.20 7.65
CA LYS A 46 4.71 1.33 8.42
C LYS A 46 5.35 0.25 7.56
N ALA A 47 4.69 -0.17 6.47
CA ALA A 47 5.30 -1.03 5.49
C ALA A 47 6.57 -0.34 4.96
N PRO A 48 7.70 -1.05 4.88
CA PRO A 48 8.94 -0.45 4.41
C PRO A 48 8.71 0.15 3.02
N LYS A 49 8.91 1.47 2.88
CA LYS A 49 8.90 2.20 1.60
C LYS A 49 9.90 1.64 0.58
N ILE A 50 10.79 0.78 1.05
CA ILE A 50 11.73 0.03 0.26
C ILE A 50 10.93 -1.08 -0.43
N ALA A 51 10.61 -0.90 -1.72
CA ALA A 51 10.10 -1.98 -2.58
C ALA A 51 10.88 -3.28 -2.31
N PRO A 52 10.34 -4.50 -2.33
CA PRO A 52 11.13 -5.68 -1.98
C PRO A 52 12.41 -5.76 -2.83
N GLY A 53 13.58 -5.80 -2.18
CA GLY A 53 14.87 -6.00 -2.86
C GLY A 53 15.00 -7.42 -3.34
N LYS A 54 15.94 -7.67 -4.25
CA LYS A 54 16.36 -9.05 -4.45
C LYS A 54 16.99 -9.54 -3.14
N THR A 55 16.80 -10.82 -2.85
CA THR A 55 17.51 -11.49 -1.75
C THR A 55 19.01 -11.41 -2.02
N CYS A 56 19.76 -10.81 -1.10
CA CYS A 56 21.21 -10.80 -1.14
C CYS A 56 21.72 -12.22 -0.92
N LYS A 57 22.65 -12.68 -1.78
CA LYS A 57 23.23 -14.04 -1.67
C LYS A 57 24.13 -14.21 -0.46
N ALA A 58 24.69 -13.12 0.07
CA ALA A 58 25.60 -13.16 1.20
C ALA A 58 24.86 -13.16 2.55
N CYS A 59 23.96 -12.19 2.78
CA CYS A 59 23.27 -12.06 4.07
C CYS A 59 21.84 -12.62 4.10
N GLY A 60 21.28 -13.03 2.95
CA GLY A 60 19.93 -13.59 2.85
C GLY A 60 18.79 -12.58 3.01
N GLN A 61 19.08 -11.30 3.23
CA GLN A 61 18.06 -10.26 3.38
C GLN A 61 17.57 -9.74 2.01
N PRO A 62 16.28 -9.39 1.85
CA PRO A 62 15.71 -8.83 0.62
C PRO A 62 16.07 -7.35 0.43
N ALA A 63 17.36 -7.05 0.45
CA ALA A 63 17.93 -5.70 0.49
C ALA A 63 18.90 -5.39 -0.67
N SER A 64 19.07 -6.32 -1.62
CA SER A 64 19.91 -6.09 -2.80
C SER A 64 19.21 -5.22 -3.85
N ARG A 65 19.88 -4.15 -4.28
CA ARG A 65 19.40 -3.15 -5.23
C ARG A 65 20.41 -2.90 -6.34
N ARG A 66 19.93 -2.74 -7.57
CA ARG A 66 20.77 -2.34 -8.69
C ARG A 66 21.27 -0.91 -8.49
N THR A 67 22.58 -0.75 -8.36
CA THR A 67 23.28 0.53 -8.22
C THR A 67 23.83 1.03 -9.55
N SER A 68 24.19 0.11 -10.46
CA SER A 68 24.67 0.47 -11.81
C SER A 68 24.12 -0.48 -12.87
N SER A 69 23.97 0.04 -14.09
CA SER A 69 23.69 -0.75 -15.29
C SER A 69 24.41 -0.11 -16.47
N SER A 70 25.33 -0.84 -17.09
CA SER A 70 26.05 -0.43 -18.30
C SER A 70 25.86 -1.44 -19.41
N VAL A 71 26.03 -1.02 -20.67
CA VAL A 71 26.09 -1.95 -21.79
C VAL A 71 27.31 -2.84 -21.61
N SER A 72 27.14 -4.15 -21.78
CA SER A 72 28.23 -5.11 -21.62
C SER A 72 29.28 -4.93 -22.72
N LYS A 73 30.54 -5.29 -22.46
CA LYS A 73 31.60 -5.15 -23.46
C LYS A 73 31.63 -6.34 -24.41
N GLY A 74 31.93 -6.07 -25.68
CA GLY A 74 32.08 -7.10 -26.72
C GLY A 74 30.78 -7.40 -27.46
N PRO A 75 30.74 -8.49 -28.25
CA PRO A 75 29.65 -8.75 -29.21
C PRO A 75 28.28 -8.91 -28.55
N PHE A 76 28.24 -9.30 -27.27
CA PHE A 76 27.00 -9.41 -26.51
C PHE A 76 26.43 -8.04 -26.12
N GLY A 77 27.28 -7.02 -25.95
CA GLY A 77 26.84 -5.64 -25.73
C GLY A 77 26.09 -5.07 -26.93
N ASP A 78 26.61 -5.34 -28.13
CA ASP A 78 25.97 -4.93 -29.40
C ASP A 78 24.62 -5.62 -29.60
N LEU A 79 24.44 -6.82 -29.04
CA LEU A 79 23.17 -7.55 -29.00
C LEU A 79 22.23 -7.08 -27.87
N GLY A 80 22.66 -6.16 -27.01
CA GLY A 80 21.84 -5.58 -25.95
C GLY A 80 22.08 -6.14 -24.54
N ALA A 81 23.15 -6.92 -24.32
CA ALA A 81 23.52 -7.37 -22.99
C ALA A 81 23.91 -6.20 -22.09
N ARG A 82 23.57 -6.29 -20.80
CA ARG A 82 23.90 -5.28 -19.80
C ARG A 82 24.63 -5.89 -18.61
N ASP A 83 25.68 -5.22 -18.18
CA ASP A 83 26.33 -5.50 -16.91
C ASP A 83 25.67 -4.65 -15.83
N GLU A 84 25.16 -5.32 -14.80
CA GLU A 84 24.50 -4.71 -13.67
C GLU A 84 25.32 -4.94 -12.40
N ILE A 85 25.43 -3.88 -11.59
CA ILE A 85 25.99 -3.96 -10.24
C ILE A 85 24.82 -3.86 -9.28
N TRP A 86 24.74 -4.83 -8.37
CA TRP A 86 23.72 -4.90 -7.34
C TRP A 86 24.38 -4.82 -5.97
N THR A 87 24.07 -3.79 -5.18
CA THR A 87 24.63 -3.60 -3.85
C THR A 87 23.55 -3.85 -2.79
N CYS A 88 23.90 -4.61 -1.75
CA CYS A 88 23.03 -4.85 -0.60
C CYS A 88 23.09 -3.68 0.38
N SER A 89 21.94 -3.12 0.76
CA SER A 89 21.90 -2.02 1.74
C SER A 89 22.18 -2.45 3.18
N GLU A 90 22.08 -3.73 3.49
CA GLU A 90 22.27 -4.27 4.85
C GLU A 90 23.74 -4.65 5.13
N CYS A 91 24.38 -5.38 4.22
CA CYS A 91 25.75 -5.88 4.40
C CYS A 91 26.79 -5.20 3.50
N GLY A 92 26.38 -4.44 2.50
CA GLY A 92 27.28 -3.77 1.56
C GLY A 92 27.84 -4.65 0.44
N ASP A 93 27.52 -5.95 0.39
CA ASP A 93 28.02 -6.84 -0.65
C ASP A 93 27.55 -6.42 -2.05
N GLU A 94 28.47 -6.56 -3.02
CA GLU A 94 28.26 -6.24 -4.43
C GLU A 94 28.19 -7.51 -5.29
N ASP A 95 27.08 -7.68 -6.00
CA ASP A 95 26.84 -8.72 -6.98
C ASP A 95 26.96 -8.14 -8.39
N HIS A 96 27.87 -8.67 -9.20
CA HIS A 96 28.03 -8.34 -10.61
C HIS A 96 27.28 -9.36 -11.48
N LEU A 97 26.32 -8.90 -12.28
CA LEU A 97 25.49 -9.75 -13.11
C LEU A 97 25.48 -9.25 -14.55
N THR A 98 25.78 -10.12 -15.50
CA THR A 98 25.52 -9.83 -16.92
C THR A 98 24.15 -10.36 -17.30
N VAL A 99 23.22 -9.45 -17.60
CA VAL A 99 21.88 -9.75 -18.07
C VAL A 99 21.91 -9.87 -19.59
N LYS A 100 21.49 -11.03 -20.09
CA LYS A 100 21.41 -11.29 -21.53
C LYS A 100 20.24 -10.51 -22.15
N PRO A 101 20.39 -10.03 -23.40
CA PRO A 101 19.28 -9.43 -24.13
C PRO A 101 18.18 -10.48 -24.35
N MET A 102 16.92 -10.05 -24.23
CA MET A 102 15.74 -10.85 -24.56
C MET A 102 15.53 -10.92 -26.07
#